data_AF-C8VXH1-F1
#
_entry.id   AF-C8VXH1-F1
#
_cell.length_a   1.000
_cell.length_b   1.000
_cell.length_c   1.000
_cell.angle_alpha   90.00
_cell.angle_beta   90.00
_cell.angle_gamma   90.00
#
_symmetry.space_group_name_H-M   'P 1'
#
loop_
_entity.id
_entity.type
_entity.pdbx_description
1 polymer ?
#
loop_
_entity_poly.entity_id
_entity_poly.type
_entity_poly.pdbx_seq_one_letter_code
_entity_poly.pdbx_strand_id
1 'polypeptide(L)'
;MCLGVAKSYLIISCPAYRPITWNGIFVGADAYDRMMIVGLMRTAGKPVQLTTEKFTIPVMIEEFLPDYKNNRRIPFSIILRRVIDNKSNSGS
;
A
#
# COMPACT_ATOMS: atom_id res chain seq x y z
N MET A 1 24.83 -2.35 -42.05
CA MET A 1 24.45 -0.97 -41.70
C MET A 1 23.02 -0.77 -42.17
N CYS A 2 22.04 -0.83 -41.27
CA CYS A 2 20.63 -0.52 -41.54
C CYS A 2 20.09 0.27 -40.35
N LEU A 3 19.57 1.47 -40.63
CA LEU A 3 18.82 2.33 -39.73
C LEU A 3 17.36 1.86 -39.58
N GLY A 4 16.71 2.27 -38.48
CA GLY A 4 15.26 2.26 -38.25
C GLY A 4 14.76 1.04 -37.47
N VAL A 5 13.85 1.11 -36.50
CA VAL A 5 12.64 1.94 -36.40
C VAL A 5 12.25 2.07 -34.92
N ALA A 6 11.79 3.26 -34.50
CA ALA A 6 11.19 3.49 -33.18
C ALA A 6 9.95 2.60 -33.00
N LYS A 7 10.00 1.63 -32.09
CA LYS A 7 8.82 0.88 -31.66
C LYS A 7 8.19 1.60 -30.47
N SER A 8 7.06 2.23 -30.76
CA SER A 8 6.09 2.71 -29.78
C SER A 8 5.81 1.60 -28.76
N TYR A 9 6.26 1.78 -27.52
CA TYR A 9 5.83 0.93 -26.42
C TYR A 9 4.40 1.30 -26.07
N LEU A 10 3.46 0.66 -26.76
CA LEU A 10 2.11 0.51 -26.25
C LEU A 10 2.21 -0.42 -25.03
N ILE A 11 2.53 0.13 -23.87
CA ILE A 11 2.37 -0.60 -22.62
C ILE A 11 0.86 -0.74 -22.46
N ILE A 12 0.34 -1.90 -22.85
CA ILE A 12 -0.97 -2.35 -22.39
C ILE A 12 -0.80 -2.55 -20.88
N SER A 13 -0.95 -1.47 -20.11
CA SER A 13 -1.11 -1.60 -18.69
C SER A 13 -2.44 -2.31 -18.52
N CYS A 14 -2.38 -3.63 -18.31
CA CYS A 14 -3.39 -4.33 -17.51
C CYS A 14 -3.80 -3.36 -16.39
N PRO A 15 -5.10 -3.13 -16.09
CA PRO A 15 -5.52 -2.12 -15.13
C PRO A 15 -5.03 -2.52 -13.73
N ALA A 16 -3.74 -2.29 -13.49
CA ALA A 16 -3.06 -2.51 -12.26
C ALA A 16 -3.59 -1.41 -11.36
N TYR A 17 -4.33 -1.82 -10.34
CA TYR A 17 -4.86 -0.92 -9.34
C TYR A 17 -3.72 -0.04 -8.85
N ARG A 18 -3.89 1.29 -8.93
CA ARG A 18 -2.82 2.19 -8.48
C ARG A 18 -2.61 1.97 -6.97
N PRO A 19 -1.34 1.90 -6.52
CA PRO A 19 -1.05 1.90 -5.09
C PRO A 19 -1.68 3.12 -4.42
N ILE A 20 -2.17 2.93 -3.20
CA ILE A 20 -2.70 4.01 -2.37
C ILE A 20 -1.54 4.54 -1.54
N THR A 21 -1.17 5.79 -1.77
CA THR A 21 -0.23 6.52 -0.91
C THR A 21 -1.02 7.28 0.14
N TRP A 22 -0.67 7.09 1.41
CA TRP A 22 -1.27 7.81 2.51
C TRP A 22 -0.19 8.41 3.40
N ASN A 23 -0.31 9.71 3.68
CA ASN A 23 0.56 10.42 4.59
C ASN A 23 -0.25 10.87 5.81
N GLY A 24 0.38 10.83 6.97
CA GLY A 24 -0.29 11.19 8.23
C GLY A 24 0.70 11.47 9.35
N ILE A 25 0.16 11.72 10.54
CA ILE A 25 0.95 11.94 11.75
C ILE A 25 0.27 11.19 12.89
N PHE A 26 0.99 10.30 13.56
CA PHE A 26 0.55 9.76 14.85
C PHE A 26 0.77 10.83 15.93
N VAL A 27 -0.29 11.16 16.67
CA VAL A 27 -0.23 12.13 17.78
C VAL A 27 -0.75 11.48 19.05
N GLY A 28 -0.12 11.76 20.19
CA GLY A 28 -0.56 11.29 21.51
C GLY A 28 0.49 10.47 22.25
N ALA A 29 0.15 10.03 23.47
CA ALA A 29 1.04 9.20 24.29
C ALA A 29 1.26 7.81 23.70
N ASP A 30 0.29 7.29 22.95
CA ASP A 30 0.27 5.99 22.28
C ASP A 30 0.80 6.06 20.83
N ALA A 31 1.33 7.21 20.38
CA ALA A 31 1.75 7.40 19.00
C ALA A 31 2.85 6.41 18.59
N TYR A 32 3.80 6.13 19.50
CA TYR A 32 4.86 5.15 19.28
C TYR A 32 4.30 3.72 19.12
N ASP A 33 3.39 3.32 20.00
CA ASP A 33 2.82 1.96 19.98
C ASP A 33 2.03 1.72 18.70
N ARG A 34 1.21 2.69 18.26
CA ARG A 34 0.46 2.59 17.00
C ARG A 34 1.38 2.54 15.78
N MET A 35 2.45 3.35 15.77
CA MET A 35 3.47 3.30 14.72
C MET A 35 4.13 1.92 14.66
N MET A 36 4.48 1.35 15.81
CA MET A 36 5.10 0.03 15.90
C MET A 36 4.14 -1.07 15.40
N ILE A 37 2.87 -1.02 15.77
CA ILE A 37 1.84 -1.95 15.30
C ILE A 37 1.77 -1.96 13.76
N VAL A 38 1.76 -0.79 13.12
CA VAL A 38 1.74 -0.69 11.65
C VAL A 38 3.04 -1.24 11.03
N GLY A 39 4.20 -0.97 11.66
CA GLY A 39 5.47 -1.56 11.23
C GLY A 39 5.50 -3.09 11.32
N LEU A 40 4.89 -3.65 12.36
CA LEU A 40 4.74 -5.10 12.53
C LEU A 40 3.77 -5.69 11.48
N MET A 41 2.67 -5.00 11.18
CA MET A 41 1.75 -5.42 10.10
C MET A 41 2.45 -5.50 8.74
N ARG A 42 3.28 -4.50 8.42
CA ARG A 42 4.13 -4.53 7.22
C ARG A 42 5.06 -5.74 7.24
N THR A 43 5.78 -5.93 8.34
CA THR A 43 6.79 -7.00 8.48
C THR A 43 6.16 -8.39 8.39
N ALA A 44 4.93 -8.54 8.88
CA ALA A 44 4.16 -9.78 8.78
C ALA A 44 3.80 -10.15 7.33
N GLY A 45 3.72 -9.17 6.41
CA GLY A 45 3.46 -9.40 4.99
C GLY A 45 2.09 -10.02 4.68
N LYS A 46 1.11 -9.84 5.57
CA LYS A 46 -0.24 -10.39 5.42
C LYS A 46 -1.23 -9.31 4.95
N PRO A 47 -2.26 -9.67 4.17
CA PRO A 47 -3.35 -8.75 3.87
C PRO A 47 -4.02 -8.22 5.14
N VAL A 48 -4.27 -6.92 5.19
CA VAL A 48 -5.04 -6.21 6.22
C VAL A 48 -6.26 -5.54 5.58
N GLN A 49 -7.33 -5.38 6.36
CA GLN A 49 -8.54 -4.71 5.88
C GLN A 49 -8.40 -3.20 6.02
N LEU A 50 -8.39 -2.46 4.91
CA LEU A 50 -8.56 -1.01 4.92
C LEU A 50 -10.05 -0.69 4.92
N THR A 51 -10.57 -0.29 6.07
CA THR A 51 -11.96 0.12 6.25
C THR A 51 -12.06 1.63 6.24
N THR A 52 -12.93 2.14 5.38
CA THR A 52 -13.38 3.54 5.34
C THR A 52 -14.87 3.59 5.65
N GLU A 53 -15.45 4.79 5.71
CA GLU A 53 -16.90 4.96 5.89
C GLU A 53 -17.73 4.29 4.79
N LYS A 54 -17.18 4.15 3.57
CA LYS A 54 -17.93 3.69 2.39
C LYS A 54 -17.56 2.30 1.90
N PHE A 55 -16.37 1.82 2.22
CA PHE A 55 -15.88 0.56 1.70
C PHE A 55 -14.83 -0.08 2.62
N THR A 56 -14.76 -1.39 2.53
CA THR A 56 -13.69 -2.20 3.11
C THR A 56 -13.00 -2.94 1.99
N ILE A 57 -11.68 -2.78 1.88
CA ILE A 57 -10.88 -3.46 0.85
C ILE A 57 -9.66 -4.16 1.48
N PRO A 58 -9.33 -5.39 1.05
CA PRO A 58 -8.11 -6.04 1.47
C PRO A 58 -6.91 -5.36 0.79
N VAL A 59 -5.93 -4.97 1.60
CA VAL A 59 -4.69 -4.33 1.14
C VAL A 59 -3.48 -4.98 1.81
N MET A 60 -2.34 -4.93 1.15
CA MET A 60 -1.04 -5.25 1.72
C MET A 60 -0.24 -3.96 1.89
N ILE A 61 0.49 -3.85 3.00
CA ILE A 61 1.38 -2.72 3.25
C ILE A 61 2.70 -3.00 2.52
N GLU A 62 2.99 -2.23 1.47
CA GLU A 62 4.22 -2.40 0.68
C GLU A 62 5.39 -1.69 1.35
N GLU A 63 5.13 -0.46 1.76
CA GLU A 63 6.11 0.43 2.33
C GLU A 63 5.50 1.23 3.47
N PHE A 64 6.28 1.38 4.54
CA PHE A 64 5.94 2.21 5.68
C PHE A 64 7.21 2.95 6.13
N LEU A 65 7.16 4.28 6.07
CA LEU A 65 8.27 5.19 6.36
C LEU A 65 7.86 6.17 7.48
N PRO A 66 8.02 5.78 8.76
CA PRO A 66 7.83 6.70 9.88
C PRO A 66 9.04 7.64 10.05
N ASP A 67 8.79 8.93 10.23
CA ASP A 67 9.80 9.94 10.61
C ASP A 67 9.83 10.07 12.15
N TYR A 68 10.57 9.16 12.78
CA TYR A 68 10.66 9.11 14.23
C TYR A 68 11.66 10.14 14.76
N LYS A 69 11.12 11.29 15.22
CA LYS A 69 11.89 12.36 15.90
C LYS A 69 11.50 12.55 17.36
N ASN A 70 10.26 12.22 17.72
CA ASN A 70 9.81 12.21 19.11
C ASN A 70 8.64 11.21 19.29
N ASN A 71 8.37 10.80 20.53
CA ASN A 71 7.36 9.77 20.83
C ASN A 71 5.91 10.27 20.75
N ARG A 72 5.68 11.59 20.65
CA ARG A 72 4.34 12.20 20.75
C ARG A 72 3.76 12.62 19.40
N ARG A 73 4.61 12.77 18.39
CA ARG A 73 4.28 13.27 17.05
C ARG A 73 5.21 12.61 16.05
N ILE A 74 4.69 11.61 15.34
CA ILE A 74 5.45 10.79 14.39
C ILE A 74 4.78 10.90 13.02
N PRO A 75 5.28 11.79 12.13
CA PRO A 75 4.87 11.81 10.73
C PRO A 75 5.17 10.47 10.06
N PHE A 76 4.37 10.08 9.08
CA PHE A 76 4.61 8.86 8.32
C PHE A 76 4.12 8.98 6.88
N SER A 77 4.71 8.14 6.02
CA SER A 77 4.20 7.79 4.70
C SER A 77 3.97 6.29 4.61
N ILE A 78 2.85 5.86 4.03
CA ILE A 78 2.53 4.44 3.81
C ILE A 78 2.05 4.23 2.37
N ILE A 79 2.50 3.15 1.76
CA ILE A 79 2.06 2.70 0.43
C ILE A 79 1.34 1.37 0.61
N LEU A 80 0.09 1.33 0.14
CA LEU A 80 -0.78 0.17 0.21
C LEU A 80 -1.09 -0.33 -1.20
N ARG A 81 -1.05 -1.64 -1.39
CA ARG A 81 -1.49 -2.30 -2.63
C ARG A 81 -2.75 -3.11 -2.36
N ARG A 82 -3.77 -2.95 -3.20
CA ARG A 82 -4.99 -3.76 -3.13
C ARG A 82 -4.65 -5.22 -3.43
N VAL A 83 -5.18 -6.13 -2.62
CA VAL A 83 -5.13 -7.57 -2.91
C VAL A 83 -6.33 -7.92 -3.78
N ILE A 84 -6.06 -8.49 -4.95
CA ILE A 84 -7.10 -9.01 -5.85
C ILE A 84 -7.09 -10.52 -5.69
N ASP A 85 -8.11 -11.06 -5.03
CA ASP A 85 -8.33 -12.49 -5.04
C ASP A 85 -8.86 -12.87 -6.42
N ASN A 86 -8.03 -13.53 -7.23
CA ASN A 86 -8.52 -14.26 -8.39
C ASN A 86 -9.27 -15.50 -7.91
N LYS A 87 -10.45 -15.34 -7.30
CA LYS A 87 -11.41 -16.44 -7.25
C LYS A 87 -11.92 -16.64 -8.67
N SER A 88 -11.25 -17.53 -9.40
CA SER A 88 -11.82 -18.14 -10.60
C SER A 88 -13.20 -18.66 -10.25
N ASN A 89 -14.21 -18.16 -10.95
CA ASN A 89 -15.56 -18.68 -10.93
C ASN A 89 -15.53 -20.14 -11.42
N SER A 90 -15.33 -21.09 -10.51
CA SER A 90 -15.53 -22.51 -10.78
C SER A 90 -17.01 -22.80 -10.59
N GLY A 91 -17.72 -22.89 -11.70
CA GLY A 91 -19.16 -23.13 -11.74
C GLY A 91 -19.59 -24.41 -11.04
N SER A 92 -20.85 -24.41 -10.63
CA SER A 92 -21.68 -25.60 -10.42
C SER A 92 -23.09 -25.23 -10.84
#